data_AF-W1NBD8-F1
#
_entry.id   AF-W1NBD8-F1
#
_cell.length_a   1.000
_cell.length_b   1.000
_cell.length_c   1.000
_cell.angle_alpha   90.00
_cell.angle_beta   90.00
_cell.angle_gamma   90.00
#
_symmetry.space_group_name_H-M   'P 1'
#
loop_
_entity.id
_entity.type
_entity.pdbx_description
1 polymer ?
#
loop_
_entity_poly.entity_id
_entity_poly.type
_entity_poly.pdbx_seq_one_letter_code
_entity_poly.pdbx_strand_id
1 'polypeptide(L)'
;MTEDDRHAASLLHVMGHLYVKGGERKRGLILLLLAAHMLPSHSGILHTLVQAFIATGDTQRALDAIDRLEYLQGPTPTQALLQSRALWRAGRVDDARASFQNYLQRREEG
;
A
#
# COMPACT_ATOMS: atom_id res chain seq x y z
N MET A 1 0.73 -1.28 -24.33
CA MET A 1 -0.44 -1.15 -23.43
C MET A 1 -1.39 -0.15 -24.04
N THR A 2 -2.63 -0.58 -24.28
CA THR A 2 -3.66 0.22 -24.94
C THR A 2 -4.29 1.22 -23.96
N GLU A 3 -5.08 2.16 -24.47
CA GLU A 3 -5.87 3.07 -23.63
C GLU A 3 -6.96 2.32 -22.85
N ASP A 4 -7.56 1.31 -23.48
CA ASP A 4 -8.54 0.42 -22.86
C ASP A 4 -7.93 -0.33 -21.67
N ASP A 5 -6.69 -0.82 -21.78
CA ASP A 5 -5.98 -1.45 -20.66
C ASP A 5 -5.79 -0.50 -19.47
N ARG A 6 -5.51 0.79 -19.72
CA ARG A 6 -5.36 1.78 -18.64
C ARG A 6 -6.71 2.07 -17.96
N HIS A 7 -7.79 2.17 -18.74
CA HIS A 7 -9.13 2.35 -18.20
C HIS A 7 -9.58 1.13 -17.38
N ALA A 8 -9.32 -0.08 -17.87
CA ALA A 8 -9.62 -1.31 -17.15
C ALA A 8 -8.84 -1.39 -15.82
N ALA A 9 -7.56 -1.05 -15.81
CA ALA A 9 -6.75 -1.02 -14.59
C ALA A 9 -7.27 0.03 -13.58
N SER A 10 -7.68 1.20 -14.06
CA SER A 10 -8.29 2.25 -13.22
C SER A 10 -9.61 1.78 -12.58
N LEU A 11 -10.48 1.13 -13.36
CA LEU A 11 -11.73 0.57 -12.85
C LEU A 11 -11.47 -0.51 -11.78
N LEU A 12 -10.54 -1.44 -12.06
CA LEU A 12 -10.14 -2.47 -11.11
C LEU A 12 -9.57 -1.86 -9.82
N HIS A 13 -8.79 -0.78 -9.92
CA HIS A 13 -8.25 -0.05 -8.78
C HIS A 13 -9.37 0.52 -7.90
N VAL A 14 -10.30 1.28 -8.49
CA VAL A 14 -11.40 1.90 -7.74
C VAL A 14 -12.30 0.84 -7.11
N MET A 15 -12.73 -0.18 -7.86
CA MET A 15 -13.56 -1.25 -7.31
C MET A 15 -12.84 -2.00 -6.19
N GLY A 16 -11.57 -2.36 -6.41
CA GLY A 16 -10.75 -3.05 -5.42
C GLY A 16 -10.64 -2.27 -4.11
N HIS A 17 -10.42 -0.96 -4.20
CA HIS A 17 -10.40 -0.07 -3.04
C HIS A 17 -11.75 -0.08 -2.29
N LEU A 18 -12.86 0.07 -3.01
CA LEU A 18 -14.20 0.09 -2.42
C LEU A 18 -14.54 -1.23 -1.71
N TYR A 19 -14.21 -2.38 -2.30
CA TYR A 19 -14.44 -3.69 -1.66
C TYR A 19 -13.60 -3.85 -0.38
N VAL A 20 -12.34 -3.41 -0.36
CA VAL A 20 -11.52 -3.45 0.86
C VAL A 20 -12.15 -2.59 1.97
N LYS A 21 -12.61 -1.38 1.64
CA LYS A 21 -13.27 -0.48 2.61
C LYS A 21 -14.62 -1.02 3.07
N GLY A 22 -15.35 -1.70 2.20
CA GLY A 22 -16.63 -2.36 2.50
C GLY A 22 -16.52 -3.67 3.28
N GLY A 23 -15.31 -4.12 3.64
CA GLY A 23 -15.09 -5.33 4.45
C GLY A 23 -14.86 -6.61 3.64
N GLU A 24 -15.15 -6.60 2.33
CA GLU A 24 -14.90 -7.66 1.35
C GLU A 24 -13.41 -7.72 0.94
N ARG A 25 -12.53 -7.76 1.94
CA ARG A 25 -11.08 -7.53 1.81
C ARG A 25 -10.41 -8.48 0.82
N LYS A 26 -10.79 -9.76 0.80
CA LYS A 26 -10.22 -10.75 -0.14
C LYS A 26 -10.57 -10.43 -1.59
N ARG A 27 -11.84 -10.10 -1.87
CA ARG A 27 -12.29 -9.71 -3.22
C ARG A 27 -11.62 -8.43 -3.68
N GLY A 28 -11.58 -7.42 -2.80
CA GLY A 28 -10.92 -6.16 -3.09
C GLY A 28 -9.42 -6.34 -3.38
N LEU A 29 -8.73 -7.18 -2.61
CA LEU A 29 -7.32 -7.47 -2.84
C LEU A 29 -7.06 -8.11 -4.20
N ILE A 30 -7.89 -9.06 -4.65
CA ILE A 30 -7.75 -9.68 -5.98
C ILE A 30 -7.83 -8.62 -7.09
N LEU A 31 -8.80 -7.72 -7.04
CA LEU A 31 -8.94 -6.66 -8.04
C LEU A 31 -7.75 -5.71 -8.05
N LEU A 32 -7.22 -5.36 -6.87
CA LEU A 32 -6.04 -4.51 -6.76
C LEU A 32 -4.77 -5.20 -7.29
N LEU A 33 -4.63 -6.51 -7.08
CA LEU A 33 -3.52 -7.29 -7.64
C LEU A 33 -3.58 -7.35 -9.18
N LEU A 34 -4.79 -7.50 -9.75
CA LEU A 34 -4.98 -7.42 -11.19
C LEU A 34 -4.63 -6.02 -11.74
N ALA A 35 -5.10 -4.96 -11.08
CA ALA A 35 -4.75 -3.59 -11.45
C ALA A 35 -3.23 -3.35 -11.42
N ALA A 36 -2.54 -3.86 -10.39
CA ALA A 36 -1.09 -3.75 -10.25
C ALA A 36 -0.32 -4.60 -11.26
N HIS A 37 -0.88 -5.74 -11.67
CA HIS A 37 -0.29 -6.53 -12.76
C HIS A 37 -0.33 -5.77 -14.09
N MET A 38 -1.43 -5.05 -14.35
CA MET A 38 -1.58 -4.24 -15.55
C MET A 38 -0.70 -2.99 -15.51
N LEU A 39 -0.63 -2.31 -14.35
CA LEU A 39 0.18 -1.10 -14.16
C LEU A 39 1.18 -1.24 -12.98
N PRO A 40 2.28 -2.00 -13.13
CA PRO A 40 3.18 -2.36 -12.02
C PRO A 40 3.90 -1.20 -11.33
N SER A 41 4.06 -0.07 -12.02
CA SER A 41 4.72 1.13 -11.50
C SER A 41 3.75 2.24 -11.13
N HIS A 42 2.43 1.98 -11.16
CA HIS A 42 1.43 2.99 -10.83
C HIS A 42 1.31 3.16 -9.31
N SER A 43 1.90 4.24 -8.82
CA SER A 43 2.02 4.49 -7.38
C SER A 43 0.69 4.53 -6.63
N GLY A 44 -0.38 5.05 -7.25
CA GLY A 44 -1.72 5.08 -6.61
C GLY A 44 -2.30 3.68 -6.36
N ILE A 45 -1.99 2.72 -7.23
CA ILE A 45 -2.43 1.33 -7.09
C ILE A 45 -1.61 0.66 -5.99
N LEU A 46 -0.28 0.83 -6.01
CA LEU A 46 0.62 0.33 -4.98
C LEU A 46 0.25 0.86 -3.59
N HIS A 47 -0.04 2.15 -3.43
CA HIS A 47 -0.52 2.72 -2.17
C HIS A 47 -1.80 2.06 -1.65
N THR A 48 -2.70 1.71 -2.56
CA THR A 48 -3.97 1.05 -2.20
C THR A 48 -3.73 -0.42 -1.85
N LEU A 49 -2.81 -1.10 -2.53
CA LEU A 49 -2.36 -2.44 -2.19
C LEU A 49 -1.73 -2.50 -0.80
N VAL A 50 -0.86 -1.55 -0.44
CA VAL A 50 -0.29 -1.47 0.92
C VAL A 50 -1.40 -1.43 1.96
N GLN A 51 -2.40 -0.56 1.79
CA GLN A 51 -3.54 -0.49 2.70
C GLN A 51 -4.34 -1.79 2.75
N ALA A 52 -4.54 -2.45 1.61
CA ALA A 52 -5.23 -3.73 1.54
C ALA A 52 -4.47 -4.84 2.28
N PHE A 53 -3.17 -4.96 2.06
CA PHE A 53 -2.30 -5.91 2.75
C PHE A 53 -2.30 -5.69 4.26
N ILE A 54 -2.21 -4.44 4.72
CA ILE A 54 -2.38 -4.10 6.14
C ILE A 54 -3.76 -4.55 6.63
N ALA A 55 -4.84 -4.25 5.89
CA ALA A 55 -6.19 -4.63 6.30
C ALA A 55 -6.41 -6.16 6.39
N THR A 56 -5.70 -6.94 5.56
CA THR A 56 -5.73 -8.41 5.57
C THR A 56 -4.71 -9.04 6.52
N GLY A 57 -3.78 -8.26 7.09
CA GLY A 57 -2.71 -8.75 7.96
C GLY A 57 -1.53 -9.39 7.23
N ASP A 58 -1.39 -9.15 5.92
CA ASP A 58 -0.27 -9.61 5.12
C ASP A 58 0.90 -8.62 5.22
N THR A 59 1.56 -8.63 6.38
CA THR A 59 2.57 -7.62 6.72
C THR A 59 3.77 -7.65 5.76
N GLN A 60 4.21 -8.84 5.31
CA GLN A 60 5.36 -8.94 4.41
C GLN A 60 5.06 -8.27 3.08
N ARG A 61 3.93 -8.60 2.45
CA ARG A 61 3.55 -7.96 1.18
C ARG A 61 3.27 -6.46 1.32
N ALA A 62 2.82 -6.02 2.49
CA ALA A 62 2.71 -4.59 2.78
C ALA A 62 4.07 -3.89 2.75
N LEU A 63 5.09 -4.48 3.39
CA LEU A 63 6.46 -3.94 3.42
C LEU A 63 7.08 -3.94 2.02
N ASP A 64 7.00 -5.05 1.28
CA ASP A 64 7.52 -5.14 -0.09
C ASP A 64 6.91 -4.07 -1.02
N ALA A 65 5.61 -3.81 -0.89
CA ALA A 65 4.93 -2.79 -1.68
C ALA A 65 5.30 -1.36 -1.24
N ILE A 66 5.64 -1.14 0.04
CA ILE A 66 6.17 0.14 0.52
C ILE A 66 7.57 0.37 -0.04
N ASP A 67 8.44 -0.63 -0.02
CA ASP A 67 9.79 -0.55 -0.59
C ASP A 67 9.74 -0.26 -2.10
N ARG A 68 8.75 -0.84 -2.79
CA ARG A 68 8.51 -0.52 -4.20
C ARG A 68 8.05 0.93 -4.42
N LEU A 69 7.20 1.46 -3.53
CA LEU A 69 6.80 2.88 -3.58
C LEU A 69 7.99 3.81 -3.34
N GLU A 70 8.84 3.48 -2.37
CA GLU A 70 10.07 4.22 -2.08
C GLU A 70 11.02 4.22 -3.28
N TYR A 71 11.20 3.06 -3.93
CA TYR A 71 11.99 2.98 -5.15
C TYR A 71 11.44 3.87 -6.30
N LEU A 72 10.11 3.98 -6.43
CA LEU A 72 9.48 4.71 -7.54
C LEU A 72 9.36 6.22 -7.29
N GLN A 73 9.14 6.63 -6.05
CA GLN A 73 8.85 8.03 -5.69
C GLN A 73 9.97 8.70 -4.91
N GLY A 74 10.97 7.94 -4.48
CA GLY A 74 11.94 8.36 -3.49
C GLY A 74 11.42 8.24 -2.06
N PRO A 75 12.30 8.46 -1.07
CA PRO A 75 11.95 8.39 0.35
C PRO A 75 10.95 9.50 0.70
N THR A 76 9.84 9.13 1.33
CA THR A 76 8.85 10.07 1.87
C THR A 76 8.50 9.70 3.31
N PRO A 77 8.17 10.67 4.18
CA PRO A 77 7.74 10.37 5.55
C PRO A 77 6.54 9.40 5.59
N THR A 78 5.64 9.49 4.61
CA THR A 78 4.44 8.64 4.50
C THR A 78 4.78 7.14 4.46
N GLN A 79 5.92 6.73 3.92
CA GLN A 79 6.35 5.33 3.90
C GLN A 79 6.61 4.80 5.31
N ALA A 80 7.32 5.55 6.15
CA ALA A 80 7.57 5.19 7.55
C ALA A 80 6.26 5.06 8.36
N LEU A 81 5.27 5.92 8.08
CA LEU A 81 3.93 5.80 8.66
C LEU A 81 3.21 4.51 8.23
N LEU A 82 3.30 4.14 6.94
CA LEU A 82 2.70 2.91 6.42
C LEU A 82 3.40 1.66 7.00
N GLN A 83 4.73 1.67 7.12
CA GLN A 83 5.50 0.59 7.74
C GLN A 83 5.07 0.38 9.20
N SER A 84 4.98 1.46 9.97
CA SER A 84 4.50 1.42 11.36
C SER A 84 3.13 0.74 11.47
N ARG A 85 2.18 1.11 10.61
CA ARG A 85 0.83 0.52 10.58
C ARG A 85 0.84 -0.96 10.23
N ALA A 86 1.68 -1.37 9.28
CA ALA A 86 1.82 -2.78 8.90
C ALA A 86 2.39 -3.64 10.04
N LEU A 87 3.41 -3.12 10.72
CA LEU A 87 4.07 -3.77 11.86
C LEU A 87 3.13 -3.86 13.08
N TRP A 88 2.40 -2.77 13.37
CA TRP A 88 1.41 -2.74 14.44
C TRP A 88 0.34 -3.81 14.23
N ARG A 89 -0.17 -3.93 13.00
CA ARG A 89 -1.19 -4.92 12.66
C ARG A 89 -0.68 -6.36 12.82
N ALA A 90 0.62 -6.58 12.62
CA ALA A 90 1.29 -7.86 12.82
C ALA A 90 1.54 -8.21 14.29
N GLY A 91 1.27 -7.30 15.23
CA GLY A 91 1.64 -7.45 16.64
C GLY A 91 3.11 -7.14 16.95
N ARG A 92 3.88 -6.63 15.97
CA ARG A 92 5.29 -6.23 16.14
C ARG A 92 5.37 -4.81 16.69
N VAL A 93 4.95 -4.64 17.95
CA VAL A 93 4.72 -3.33 18.56
C VAL A 93 6.00 -2.48 18.67
N ASP A 94 7.13 -3.09 19.01
CA ASP A 94 8.40 -2.36 19.16
C ASP A 94 8.91 -1.81 17.83
N ASP A 95 8.89 -2.63 16.79
CA ASP A 95 9.24 -2.22 15.43
C ASP A 95 8.28 -1.13 14.92
N ALA A 96 6.98 -1.28 15.18
CA ALA A 96 5.97 -0.29 14.81
C ALA A 96 6.22 1.07 15.46
N ARG A 97 6.64 1.08 16.72
CA ARG A 97 7.01 2.29 17.47
C ARG A 97 8.25 2.93 16.87
N ALA A 98 9.29 2.16 16.58
CA ALA A 98 10.51 2.67 15.95
C ALA A 98 10.22 3.32 14.59
N SER A 99 9.42 2.67 13.72
CA SER A 99 9.01 3.26 12.44
C SER A 99 8.17 4.52 12.62
N PHE A 100 7.30 4.59 13.63
CA PHE A 100 6.51 5.79 13.90
C PHE A 100 7.38 6.96 14.39
N GLN A 101 8.37 6.70 15.24
CA GLN A 101 9.34 7.71 15.67
C GLN A 101 10.14 8.25 14.47
N ASN A 102 10.58 7.37 13.57
CA ASN A 102 11.24 7.76 12.33
C ASN A 102 10.33 8.67 11.47
N TYR A 103 9.05 8.33 11.35
CA TYR A 103 8.07 9.18 10.67
C TYR A 103 7.98 10.59 11.28
N LEU A 104 7.88 10.70 12.61
CA LEU A 104 7.80 11.99 13.30
C LEU A 104 9.05 12.83 13.06
N GLN A 105 10.23 12.23 13.20
CA GLN A 105 11.51 12.92 12.97
C GLN A 105 11.60 13.47 11.54
N ARG A 106 11.32 12.65 10.52
CA ARG A 106 11.37 13.10 9.11
C ARG A 106 10.33 14.17 8.77
N ARG A 107 9.21 14.23 9.50
CA ARG A 107 8.18 15.26 9.33
C ARG A 107 8.61 16.60 9.94
N GLU A 108 9.42 16.58 11.00
CA GLU A 108 9.94 17.77 11.66
C GLU A 108 11.12 18.40 10.90
N GLU A 109 11.83 17.60 10.10
CA GLU A 109 13.00 18.00 9.30
C GLU A 109 12.67 18.62 7.92
N GLY A 110 11.41 18.60 7.48
CA GLY A 110 10.96 19.09 6.17
C GLY A 110 9.97 20.24 6.26
#